data_AF-A0A1Y5U006-F1
#
_entry.id   AF-A0A1Y5U006-F1
#
_cell.length_a   1.000
_cell.length_b   1.000
_cell.length_c   1.000
_cell.angle_alpha   90.00
_cell.angle_beta   90.00
_cell.angle_gamma   90.00
#
_symmetry.space_group_name_H-M   'P 1'
#
loop_
_entity.id
_entity.type
_entity.pdbx_description
1 polymer ?
#
loop_
_entity_poly.entity_id
_entity_poly.type
_entity_poly.pdbx_seq_one_letter_code
_entity_poly.pdbx_strand_id
1 'polypeptide(L)'
;MPTRDLDAVENYDNYWRAFFQILIAKVLFENEPNDQKKYLSAIRRATTGSASSPFRTILDAGTMLSTWVNSLGHQSSSRGLQPQFKTMAEVFEDGFALLESRKPKKSIYLYIDELEVVYSSKAQFSRDVELATSLVRVIRDMNEKFRERSIPIFLICGIRREISERILGGDTAKIVSDLGEEVSWTRSSWDRDSPKFIHPLFEIILRRSFYSLRPGSRFFPNEERQRIIHELFPFYETGGPGRKGTQAELLDLTTYRPRDVSILFGAAQRVDQNRSSFRRETFQRIIRKPLHDELWRDFSEALRSEFSREQVELLGKVLRRLTERFYFSDFLAALDEFSADPTMAKMLDGFSDADWAEALKQLYVLGAVGNVEQGERIQDRYKFYFRGYTDGLIISPKVEIVKQRALIEA
;
A
#
# COMPACT_ATOMS: atom_id res chain seq x y z
N MET A 1 -13.27 -7.43 9.99
CA MET A 1 -14.31 -8.25 9.31
C MET A 1 -15.12 -9.01 10.34
N PRO A 2 -16.41 -9.31 10.10
CA PRO A 2 -17.23 -10.06 11.05
C PRO A 2 -16.72 -11.50 11.11
N THR A 3 -16.24 -11.91 12.28
CA THR A 3 -15.60 -13.20 12.57
C THR A 3 -16.62 -14.32 12.88
N ARG A 4 -17.82 -14.27 12.31
CA ARG A 4 -18.82 -15.35 12.48
C ARG A 4 -19.14 -16.02 11.14
N ASP A 5 -18.79 -17.31 11.08
CA ASP A 5 -19.14 -18.35 10.11
C ASP A 5 -18.95 -18.05 8.61
N LEU A 6 -17.71 -17.74 8.21
CA LEU A 6 -17.27 -18.05 6.85
C LEU A 6 -17.06 -19.55 6.63
N ASP A 7 -17.05 -20.36 7.70
CA ASP A 7 -16.91 -21.82 7.64
C ASP A 7 -18.13 -22.50 7.02
N ALA A 8 -19.26 -21.79 6.88
CA ALA A 8 -20.46 -22.24 6.18
C ALA A 8 -20.46 -21.91 4.67
N VAL A 9 -19.43 -21.22 4.16
CA VAL A 9 -19.34 -20.86 2.74
C VAL A 9 -18.71 -22.03 1.97
N GLU A 10 -19.55 -22.87 1.36
CA GLU A 10 -19.10 -24.02 0.55
C GLU A 10 -18.33 -23.60 -0.72
N ASN A 11 -18.46 -22.34 -1.17
CA ASN A 11 -17.82 -21.85 -2.38
C ASN A 11 -17.52 -20.33 -2.31
N TYR A 12 -16.24 -19.97 -2.13
CA TYR A 12 -15.80 -18.58 -2.06
C TYR A 12 -16.02 -17.79 -3.36
N ASP A 13 -16.02 -18.44 -4.53
CA ASP A 13 -16.25 -17.76 -5.81
C ASP A 13 -17.69 -17.23 -5.88
N ASN A 14 -18.65 -18.05 -5.43
CA ASN A 14 -20.05 -17.65 -5.34
C ASN A 14 -20.27 -16.56 -4.30
N TYR A 15 -19.52 -16.59 -3.19
CA TYR A 15 -19.51 -15.52 -2.20
C TYR A 15 -19.10 -14.19 -2.83
N TRP A 16 -17.94 -14.13 -3.48
CA TRP A 16 -17.45 -12.88 -4.08
C TRP A 16 -18.34 -12.39 -5.22
N ARG A 17 -18.88 -13.29 -6.05
CA ARG A 17 -19.83 -12.91 -7.11
C ARG A 17 -21.10 -12.29 -6.51
N ALA A 18 -21.65 -12.86 -5.45
CA ALA A 18 -22.80 -12.30 -4.76
C ALA A 18 -22.47 -10.94 -4.13
N PHE A 19 -21.29 -10.82 -3.51
CA PHE A 19 -20.81 -9.57 -2.92
C PHE A 19 -20.73 -8.44 -3.95
N PHE A 20 -20.11 -8.68 -5.11
CA PHE A 20 -20.03 -7.67 -6.16
C PHE A 20 -21.39 -7.30 -6.74
N GLN A 21 -22.28 -8.27 -6.95
CA GLN A 21 -23.64 -8.00 -7.46
C GLN A 21 -24.43 -7.10 -6.49
N ILE A 22 -24.29 -7.31 -5.17
CA ILE A 22 -24.85 -6.44 -4.13
C ILE A 22 -24.25 -5.03 -4.21
N LEU A 23 -22.93 -4.89 -4.32
CA LEU A 23 -22.27 -3.58 -4.41
C LEU A 23 -22.67 -2.82 -5.67
N ILE A 24 -22.72 -3.50 -6.82
CA ILE A 24 -23.19 -2.92 -8.08
C ILE A 24 -24.64 -2.45 -7.92
N ALA A 25 -25.51 -3.27 -7.32
CA ALA A 25 -26.89 -2.89 -7.08
C ALA A 25 -27.02 -1.67 -6.15
N LYS A 26 -26.16 -1.56 -5.13
CA LYS A 26 -26.10 -0.38 -4.27
C LYS A 26 -25.76 0.88 -5.06
N VAL A 27 -24.68 0.86 -5.84
CA VAL A 27 -24.27 2.02 -6.65
C VAL A 27 -25.35 2.41 -7.65
N LEU A 28 -25.98 1.43 -8.31
CA LEU A 28 -27.06 1.66 -9.25
C LEU A 28 -28.33 2.19 -8.60
N PHE A 29 -28.65 1.75 -7.38
CA PHE A 29 -29.79 2.29 -6.64
C PHE A 29 -29.58 3.76 -6.27
N GLU A 30 -28.37 4.15 -5.89
CA GLU A 30 -28.04 5.52 -5.51
C GLU A 30 -28.02 6.49 -6.70
N ASN A 31 -27.68 6.00 -7.90
CA ASN A 31 -27.43 6.87 -9.07
C ASN A 31 -28.49 6.73 -10.18
N GLU A 32 -29.03 5.53 -10.39
CA GLU A 32 -29.88 5.18 -11.55
C GLU A 32 -31.06 4.24 -11.18
N PRO A 33 -31.80 4.46 -10.08
CA PRO A 33 -32.75 3.48 -9.54
C PRO A 33 -33.88 3.16 -10.51
N ASN A 34 -34.32 4.14 -11.31
CA ASN A 34 -35.41 3.96 -12.27
C ASN A 34 -34.99 3.20 -13.53
N ASP A 35 -33.75 3.39 -13.98
CA ASP A 35 -33.24 2.73 -15.17
C ASP A 35 -32.92 1.26 -14.90
N GLN A 36 -32.56 0.92 -13.66
CA GLN A 36 -32.08 -0.39 -13.26
C GLN A 36 -33.09 -1.22 -12.47
N LYS A 37 -34.38 -0.86 -12.47
CA LYS A 37 -35.44 -1.51 -11.68
C LYS A 37 -35.45 -3.04 -11.78
N LYS A 38 -35.26 -3.59 -12.99
CA LYS A 38 -35.28 -5.04 -13.21
C LYS A 38 -34.10 -5.74 -12.53
N TYR A 39 -32.89 -5.20 -12.70
CA TYR A 39 -31.68 -5.69 -12.03
C TYR A 39 -31.81 -5.59 -10.50
N LEU A 40 -32.20 -4.42 -9.99
CA LEU A 40 -32.39 -4.20 -8.56
C LEU A 40 -33.43 -5.16 -7.95
N SER A 41 -34.53 -5.41 -8.67
CA SER A 41 -35.55 -6.38 -8.26
C SER A 41 -35.06 -7.82 -8.29
N ALA A 42 -34.17 -8.17 -9.21
CA ALA A 42 -33.56 -9.50 -9.28
C ALA A 42 -32.61 -9.72 -8.09
N ILE A 43 -31.72 -8.77 -7.81
CA ILE A 43 -30.81 -8.84 -6.66
C ILE A 43 -31.58 -8.91 -5.34
N ARG A 44 -32.62 -8.08 -5.16
CA ARG A 44 -33.48 -8.15 -3.98
C ARG A 44 -34.08 -9.54 -3.79
N ARG A 45 -34.59 -10.17 -4.86
CA ARG A 45 -35.15 -11.51 -4.78
C ARG A 45 -34.11 -12.55 -4.39
N ALA A 46 -32.91 -12.48 -4.97
CA ALA A 46 -31.80 -13.35 -4.61
C ALA A 46 -31.42 -13.21 -3.12
N THR A 47 -31.50 -11.99 -2.56
CA THR A 47 -31.23 -11.73 -1.14
C THR A 47 -32.32 -12.18 -0.18
N THR A 48 -33.56 -12.39 -0.64
CA THR A 48 -34.70 -12.87 0.16
C THR A 48 -34.92 -14.39 0.06
N GLY A 49 -34.02 -15.11 -0.63
CA GLY A 49 -34.09 -16.56 -0.83
C GLY A 49 -33.71 -17.38 0.41
N SER A 50 -33.40 -18.67 0.19
CA SER A 50 -33.03 -19.62 1.26
C SER A 50 -31.90 -19.09 2.16
N ALA A 51 -31.99 -19.43 3.46
CA ALA A 51 -31.07 -19.00 4.51
C ALA A 51 -29.60 -19.41 4.27
N SER A 52 -29.34 -20.41 3.42
CA SER A 52 -28.00 -20.89 3.06
C SER A 52 -27.38 -20.21 1.83
N SER A 53 -28.03 -19.21 1.24
CA SER A 53 -27.49 -18.54 0.05
C SER A 53 -26.31 -17.60 0.40
N PRO A 54 -25.27 -17.48 -0.46
CA PRO A 54 -24.16 -16.55 -0.23
C PRO A 54 -24.62 -15.10 -0.07
N PHE A 55 -25.69 -14.69 -0.77
CA PHE A 55 -26.34 -13.39 -0.57
C PHE A 55 -26.80 -13.18 0.87
N ARG A 56 -27.38 -14.21 1.49
CA ARG A 56 -27.85 -14.12 2.88
C ARG A 56 -26.70 -14.09 3.87
N THR A 57 -25.68 -14.94 3.67
CA THR A 57 -24.45 -14.92 4.47
C THR A 57 -23.80 -13.53 4.50
N ILE A 58 -23.73 -12.86 3.34
CA ILE A 58 -23.18 -11.49 3.24
C ILE A 58 -24.03 -10.48 4.00
N LEU A 59 -25.36 -10.57 3.92
CA LEU A 59 -26.27 -9.63 4.59
C LEU A 59 -26.31 -9.82 6.09
N ASP A 60 -26.26 -11.06 6.57
CA ASP A 60 -26.21 -11.36 8.01
C ASP A 60 -24.87 -10.90 8.62
N ALA A 61 -23.78 -10.94 7.83
CA ALA A 61 -22.48 -10.38 8.18
C ALA A 61 -22.44 -8.82 8.19
N GLY A 62 -23.32 -8.15 7.44
CA GLY A 62 -23.27 -6.69 7.22
C GLY A 62 -24.60 -5.98 7.54
N THR A 63 -24.75 -5.47 8.76
CA THR A 63 -25.97 -4.77 9.23
C THR A 63 -26.39 -3.57 8.38
N MET A 64 -25.42 -2.84 7.81
CA MET A 64 -25.71 -1.74 6.88
C MET A 64 -26.23 -2.23 5.53
N LEU A 65 -25.67 -3.34 5.01
CA LEU A 65 -26.11 -3.92 3.73
C LEU A 65 -27.51 -4.53 3.86
N SER A 66 -27.82 -5.20 4.97
CA SER A 66 -29.16 -5.73 5.23
C SER A 66 -30.21 -4.64 5.34
N THR A 67 -29.90 -3.54 6.03
CA THR A 67 -30.78 -2.37 6.13
C THR A 67 -31.02 -1.72 4.76
N TRP A 68 -29.98 -1.61 3.93
CA TRP A 68 -30.11 -1.11 2.55
C TRP A 68 -30.94 -2.05 1.66
N VAL A 69 -30.71 -3.36 1.68
CA VAL A 69 -31.49 -4.32 0.87
C VAL A 69 -32.98 -4.24 1.21
N ASN A 70 -33.32 -4.05 2.48
CA ASN A 70 -34.70 -3.88 2.91
C ASN A 70 -35.34 -2.58 2.39
N SER A 71 -34.56 -1.50 2.23
CA SER A 71 -35.05 -0.21 1.73
C SER A 71 -35.42 -0.23 0.24
N LEU A 72 -34.84 -1.15 -0.55
CA LEU A 72 -35.28 -1.44 -1.93
C LEU A 72 -36.78 -1.78 -2.02
N GLY A 73 -37.38 -2.23 -0.90
CA GLY A 73 -38.80 -2.57 -0.82
C GLY A 73 -39.78 -1.41 -0.84
N HIS A 74 -39.36 -0.21 -0.46
CA HIS A 74 -40.26 0.95 -0.37
C HIS A 74 -40.44 1.70 -1.69
N GLN A 75 -39.66 1.38 -2.74
CA GLN A 75 -39.74 2.05 -4.06
C GLN A 75 -40.29 1.19 -5.22
N SER A 76 -40.54 -0.11 -4.99
CA SER A 76 -41.02 -1.01 -6.05
C SER A 76 -42.50 -1.35 -5.85
N SER A 77 -43.38 -0.51 -6.39
CA SER A 77 -44.77 -0.90 -6.63
C SER A 77 -44.85 -1.95 -7.75
N SER A 78 -45.61 -2.99 -7.44
CA SER A 78 -46.08 -4.12 -8.26
C SER A 78 -45.91 -4.05 -9.79
N ARG A 79 -45.28 -5.09 -10.36
CA ARG A 79 -45.92 -6.00 -11.34
C ARG A 79 -44.97 -7.14 -11.72
N GLY A 80 -45.57 -8.33 -11.85
CA GLY A 80 -44.90 -9.61 -11.95
C GLY A 80 -44.01 -9.77 -13.18
N LEU A 81 -42.90 -10.47 -12.96
CA LEU A 81 -42.19 -11.28 -13.92
C LEU A 81 -41.36 -12.27 -13.10
N GLN A 82 -41.81 -13.53 -13.07
CA GLN A 82 -41.12 -14.61 -12.39
C GLN A 82 -40.12 -15.27 -13.32
N PRO A 83 -38.86 -15.38 -12.85
CA PRO A 83 -38.16 -16.64 -12.89
C PRO A 83 -37.98 -17.13 -11.46
N GLN A 84 -38.30 -18.40 -11.22
CA GLN A 84 -37.77 -19.11 -10.06
C GLN A 84 -36.32 -19.43 -10.39
N PHE A 85 -35.35 -18.77 -9.73
CA PHE A 85 -33.95 -19.15 -9.86
C PHE A 85 -33.78 -20.58 -9.30
N LYS A 86 -33.37 -21.52 -10.13
CA LYS A 86 -33.14 -22.91 -9.71
C LYS A 86 -31.73 -23.10 -9.18
N THR A 87 -30.76 -22.30 -9.65
CA THR A 87 -29.36 -22.35 -9.20
C THR A 87 -28.71 -20.97 -9.05
N MET A 88 -27.61 -20.89 -8.28
CA MET A 88 -26.81 -19.66 -8.14
C MET A 88 -26.16 -19.20 -9.44
N ALA A 89 -25.79 -20.14 -10.32
CA ALA A 89 -25.24 -19.82 -11.63
C ALA A 89 -26.24 -19.05 -12.50
N GLU A 90 -27.51 -19.45 -12.46
CA GLU A 90 -28.60 -18.74 -13.15
C GLU A 90 -28.78 -17.31 -12.61
N VAL A 91 -28.71 -17.12 -11.28
CA VAL A 91 -28.78 -15.77 -10.68
C VAL A 91 -27.71 -14.85 -11.25
N PHE A 92 -26.48 -15.34 -11.39
CA PHE A 92 -25.38 -14.54 -11.91
C PHE A 92 -25.52 -14.26 -13.40
N GLU A 93 -25.84 -15.26 -14.22
CA GLU A 93 -26.04 -15.08 -15.67
C GLU A 93 -27.20 -14.13 -15.98
N ASP A 94 -28.32 -14.27 -15.27
CA ASP A 94 -29.46 -13.35 -15.38
C ASP A 94 -29.06 -11.94 -14.93
N GLY A 95 -28.25 -11.82 -13.88
CA GLY A 95 -27.68 -10.55 -13.44
C GLY A 95 -26.88 -9.85 -14.55
N PHE A 96 -25.97 -10.57 -15.21
CA PHE A 96 -25.21 -10.05 -16.36
C PHE A 96 -26.11 -9.69 -17.54
N ALA A 97 -27.08 -10.54 -17.88
CA ALA A 97 -28.02 -10.27 -18.98
C ALA A 97 -28.88 -9.03 -18.71
N LEU A 98 -29.30 -8.81 -17.45
CA LEU A 98 -30.05 -7.62 -17.07
C LEU A 98 -29.19 -6.35 -17.20
N LEU A 99 -27.94 -6.38 -16.74
CA LEU A 99 -26.98 -5.27 -16.90
C LEU A 99 -26.63 -5.00 -18.37
N GLU A 100 -26.58 -6.03 -19.21
CA GLU A 100 -26.37 -5.89 -20.65
C GLU A 100 -27.58 -5.25 -21.34
N SER A 101 -28.79 -5.69 -20.99
CA SER A 101 -30.05 -5.17 -21.55
C SER A 101 -30.26 -3.69 -21.23
N ARG A 102 -29.73 -3.25 -20.08
CA ARG A 102 -29.77 -1.85 -19.64
C ARG A 102 -28.45 -1.50 -18.98
N LYS A 103 -27.50 -1.05 -19.79
CA LYS A 103 -26.16 -0.66 -19.33
C LYS A 103 -26.23 0.54 -18.38
N PRO A 104 -25.40 0.58 -17.33
CA PRO A 104 -25.18 1.79 -16.53
C PRO A 104 -24.84 2.98 -17.44
N LYS A 105 -25.41 4.16 -17.17
CA LYS A 105 -25.13 5.36 -17.97
C LYS A 105 -23.73 5.91 -17.70
N LYS A 106 -23.20 5.67 -16.50
CA LYS A 106 -21.84 6.02 -16.12
C LYS A 106 -21.01 4.76 -15.84
N SER A 107 -19.71 4.85 -16.10
CA SER A 107 -18.78 3.81 -15.70
C SER A 107 -18.74 3.67 -14.18
N ILE A 108 -18.82 2.43 -13.71
CA ILE A 108 -18.74 2.08 -12.29
C ILE A 108 -17.37 1.46 -12.04
N TYR A 109 -16.62 2.04 -11.12
CA TYR A 109 -15.35 1.50 -10.64
C TYR A 109 -15.56 1.03 -9.20
N LEU A 110 -15.37 -0.26 -8.95
CA LEU A 110 -15.39 -0.84 -7.61
C LEU A 110 -13.96 -1.23 -7.26
N TYR A 111 -13.40 -0.51 -6.28
CA TYR A 111 -12.06 -0.77 -5.76
C TYR A 111 -12.16 -1.41 -4.38
N ILE A 112 -11.60 -2.60 -4.23
CA ILE A 112 -11.40 -3.26 -2.94
C ILE A 112 -9.97 -2.98 -2.50
N ASP A 113 -9.83 -2.20 -1.45
CA ASP A 113 -8.53 -1.83 -0.92
C ASP A 113 -8.03 -2.85 0.12
N GLU A 114 -6.71 -3.00 0.17
CA GLU A 114 -5.95 -3.71 1.21
C GLU A 114 -6.65 -4.92 1.83
N LEU A 115 -6.62 -6.06 1.13
CA LEU A 115 -6.86 -7.33 1.81
C LEU A 115 -5.80 -7.52 2.89
N GLU A 116 -6.19 -7.48 4.16
CA GLU A 116 -5.34 -7.85 5.29
C GLU A 116 -5.67 -9.28 5.72
N VAL A 117 -4.65 -10.13 5.76
CA VAL A 117 -4.76 -11.47 6.36
C VAL A 117 -4.13 -11.43 7.73
N VAL A 118 -4.93 -11.66 8.77
CA VAL A 118 -4.44 -11.70 10.14
C VAL A 118 -4.03 -13.13 10.48
N TYR A 119 -2.74 -13.34 10.75
CA TYR A 119 -2.26 -14.63 11.22
C TYR A 119 -2.68 -14.85 12.68
N SER A 120 -3.76 -15.59 12.89
CA SER A 120 -4.17 -16.08 14.22
C SER A 120 -3.87 -17.57 14.41
N SER A 121 -4.04 -18.36 13.34
CA SER A 121 -3.82 -19.80 13.29
C SER A 121 -3.57 -20.26 11.85
N LYS A 122 -2.91 -21.40 11.66
CA LYS A 122 -2.63 -21.97 10.33
C LYS A 122 -3.90 -22.23 9.52
N ALA A 123 -4.97 -22.68 10.17
CA ALA A 123 -6.25 -22.95 9.52
C ALA A 123 -6.93 -21.66 9.02
N GLN A 124 -7.02 -20.64 9.89
CA GLN A 124 -7.55 -19.34 9.49
C GLN A 124 -6.70 -18.70 8.38
N PHE A 125 -5.37 -18.75 8.50
CA PHE A 125 -4.49 -18.22 7.48
C PHE A 125 -4.69 -18.89 6.11
N SER A 126 -4.78 -20.22 6.07
CA SER A 126 -5.06 -20.97 4.82
C SER A 126 -6.40 -20.56 4.21
N ARG A 127 -7.43 -20.40 5.04
CA ARG A 127 -8.76 -19.96 4.62
C ARG A 127 -8.73 -18.55 4.03
N ASP A 128 -8.05 -17.63 4.69
CA ASP A 128 -7.98 -16.23 4.26
C ASP A 128 -7.20 -16.10 2.94
N VAL A 129 -6.14 -16.91 2.75
CA VAL A 129 -5.43 -17.03 1.45
C VAL A 129 -6.34 -17.59 0.36
N GLU A 130 -7.14 -18.62 0.66
CA GLU A 130 -8.09 -19.20 -0.30
C GLU A 130 -9.19 -18.20 -0.70
N LEU A 131 -9.71 -17.46 0.28
CA LEU A 131 -10.68 -16.38 0.07
C LEU A 131 -10.10 -15.30 -0.84
N ALA A 132 -8.86 -14.87 -0.60
CA ALA A 132 -8.18 -13.88 -1.43
C ALA A 132 -7.88 -14.42 -2.85
N THR A 133 -7.48 -15.70 -2.96
CA THR A 133 -7.28 -16.38 -4.25
C THR A 133 -8.58 -16.44 -5.07
N SER A 134 -9.70 -16.71 -4.40
CA SER A 134 -11.04 -16.68 -5.00
C SER A 134 -11.43 -15.27 -5.46
N LEU A 135 -11.12 -14.23 -4.68
CA LEU A 135 -11.39 -12.85 -5.06
C LEU A 135 -10.74 -12.49 -6.40
N VAL A 136 -9.45 -12.80 -6.57
CA VAL A 136 -8.69 -12.51 -7.80
C VAL A 136 -9.32 -13.19 -9.01
N ARG A 137 -9.65 -14.48 -8.89
CA ARG A 137 -10.32 -15.25 -9.94
C ARG A 137 -11.66 -14.64 -10.32
N VAL A 138 -12.49 -14.30 -9.33
CA VAL A 138 -13.81 -13.70 -9.57
C VAL A 138 -13.70 -12.33 -10.21
N ILE A 139 -12.77 -11.47 -9.77
CA ILE A 139 -12.54 -10.16 -10.39
C ILE A 139 -12.19 -10.33 -11.87
N ARG A 140 -11.27 -11.24 -12.18
CA ARG A 140 -10.87 -11.54 -13.56
C ARG A 140 -12.06 -12.04 -14.39
N ASP A 141 -12.76 -13.06 -13.92
CA ASP A 141 -13.92 -13.64 -14.62
C ASP A 141 -15.03 -12.61 -14.86
N MET A 142 -15.34 -11.79 -13.85
CA MET A 142 -16.40 -10.77 -13.96
C MET A 142 -15.99 -9.64 -14.89
N ASN A 143 -14.75 -9.15 -14.83
CA ASN A 143 -14.24 -8.14 -15.74
C ASN A 143 -14.22 -8.65 -17.19
N GLU A 144 -13.86 -9.91 -17.44
CA GLU A 144 -13.96 -10.53 -18.76
C GLU A 144 -15.41 -10.51 -19.28
N LYS A 145 -16.38 -10.95 -18.46
CA LYS A 145 -17.81 -10.90 -18.83
C LYS A 145 -18.33 -9.49 -19.06
N PHE A 146 -17.94 -8.53 -18.22
CA PHE A 146 -18.31 -7.12 -18.41
C PHE A 146 -17.74 -6.58 -19.71
N ARG A 147 -16.48 -6.88 -20.03
CA ARG A 147 -15.82 -6.48 -21.27
C ARG A 147 -16.50 -7.10 -22.49
N GLU A 148 -16.74 -8.41 -22.49
CA GLU A 148 -17.39 -9.14 -23.59
C GLU A 148 -18.78 -8.57 -23.92
N ARG A 149 -19.57 -8.24 -22.89
CA ARG A 149 -20.92 -7.67 -23.03
C ARG A 149 -20.93 -6.15 -23.14
N SER A 150 -19.74 -5.52 -23.14
CA SER A 150 -19.55 -4.06 -23.14
C SER A 150 -20.37 -3.36 -22.04
N ILE A 151 -20.37 -3.92 -20.84
CA ILE A 151 -20.95 -3.37 -19.61
C ILE A 151 -19.86 -2.50 -18.95
N PRO A 152 -20.08 -1.19 -18.71
CA PRO A 152 -19.05 -0.27 -18.21
C PRO A 152 -18.84 -0.40 -16.68
N ILE A 153 -18.53 -1.61 -16.21
CA ILE A 153 -18.23 -1.89 -14.81
C ILE A 153 -16.81 -2.46 -14.73
N PHE A 154 -16.00 -1.92 -13.82
CA PHE A 154 -14.60 -2.28 -13.62
C PHE A 154 -14.38 -2.65 -12.16
N LEU A 155 -13.94 -3.88 -11.92
CA LEU A 155 -13.57 -4.38 -10.60
C LEU A 155 -12.05 -4.34 -10.45
N ILE A 156 -11.58 -3.75 -9.36
CA ILE A 156 -10.15 -3.56 -9.08
C ILE A 156 -9.92 -3.97 -7.62
N CYS A 157 -8.83 -4.68 -7.34
CA CYS A 157 -8.40 -4.96 -5.97
C CYS A 157 -6.94 -4.63 -5.74
N GLY A 158 -6.64 -4.06 -4.56
CA GLY A 158 -5.30 -3.96 -4.02
C GLY A 158 -4.99 -5.18 -3.16
N ILE A 159 -3.88 -5.87 -3.44
CA ILE A 159 -3.43 -7.04 -2.68
C ILE A 159 -2.03 -6.74 -2.14
N ARG A 160 -1.83 -6.95 -0.84
CA ARG A 160 -0.51 -6.78 -0.24
C ARG A 160 0.47 -7.84 -0.74
N ARG A 161 1.75 -7.49 -0.82
CA ARG A 161 2.79 -8.32 -1.43
C ARG A 161 2.94 -9.68 -0.74
N GLU A 162 2.94 -9.69 0.59
CA GLU A 162 3.06 -10.91 1.39
C GLU A 162 1.89 -11.88 1.20
N ILE A 163 0.72 -11.37 0.80
CA ILE A 163 -0.44 -12.19 0.46
C ILE A 163 -0.35 -12.61 -1.01
N SER A 164 0.02 -11.68 -1.91
CA SER A 164 0.17 -12.02 -3.32
C SER A 164 1.18 -13.15 -3.49
N GLU A 165 2.36 -13.07 -2.88
CA GLU A 165 3.40 -14.13 -2.87
C GLU A 165 2.86 -15.51 -2.44
N ARG A 166 1.82 -15.55 -1.60
CA ARG A 166 1.16 -16.79 -1.16
C ARG A 166 0.01 -17.22 -2.06
N ILE A 167 -0.68 -16.27 -2.70
CA ILE A 167 -1.72 -16.50 -3.74
C ILE A 167 -1.08 -16.92 -5.07
N LEU A 168 0.18 -16.56 -5.32
CA LEU A 168 0.94 -16.85 -6.55
C LEU A 168 1.26 -18.36 -6.77
N GLY A 169 0.50 -19.27 -6.13
CA GLY A 169 0.44 -20.68 -6.51
C GLY A 169 -0.62 -20.96 -7.58
N GLY A 170 -0.31 -21.81 -8.56
CA GLY A 170 -1.28 -22.30 -9.55
C GLY A 170 -1.67 -21.26 -10.62
N ASP A 171 -2.93 -21.27 -11.07
CA ASP A 171 -3.40 -20.43 -12.17
C ASP A 171 -3.61 -18.95 -11.79
N THR A 172 -3.84 -18.66 -10.50
CA THR A 172 -3.99 -17.28 -10.02
C THR A 172 -2.70 -16.48 -10.16
N ALA A 173 -1.54 -17.16 -10.11
CA ALA A 173 -0.25 -16.53 -10.38
C ALA A 173 -0.17 -15.97 -11.81
N LYS A 174 -0.72 -16.70 -12.78
CA LYS A 174 -0.78 -16.25 -14.18
C LYS A 174 -1.69 -15.03 -14.31
N ILE A 175 -2.85 -15.04 -13.65
CA ILE A 175 -3.77 -13.90 -13.64
C ILE A 175 -3.08 -12.64 -13.10
N VAL A 176 -2.39 -12.75 -11.96
CA VAL A 176 -1.66 -11.61 -11.36
C VAL A 176 -0.49 -11.18 -12.26
N SER A 177 0.23 -12.11 -12.87
CA SER A 177 1.33 -11.78 -13.79
C SER A 177 0.86 -11.12 -15.09
N ASP A 178 -0.31 -11.51 -15.60
CA ASP A 178 -0.83 -11.05 -16.90
C ASP A 178 -1.61 -9.74 -16.78
N LEU A 179 -2.33 -9.54 -15.65
CA LEU A 179 -3.27 -8.43 -15.45
C LEU A 179 -2.94 -7.54 -14.24
N GLY A 180 -2.04 -7.98 -13.36
CA GLY A 180 -1.65 -7.24 -12.18
C GLY A 180 -0.56 -6.21 -12.49
N GLU A 181 -0.63 -5.08 -11.79
CA GLU A 181 0.40 -4.04 -11.83
C GLU A 181 1.03 -3.94 -10.43
N GLU A 182 2.33 -4.21 -10.32
CA GLU A 182 3.04 -4.09 -9.05
C GLU A 182 3.24 -2.61 -8.71
N VAL A 183 2.60 -2.16 -7.63
CA VAL A 183 2.90 -0.87 -7.03
C VAL A 183 4.12 -1.01 -6.13
N SER A 184 5.30 -0.79 -6.71
CA SER A 184 6.55 -0.78 -5.95
C SER A 184 7.08 0.64 -5.74
N TRP A 185 7.49 0.91 -4.51
CA TRP A 185 8.30 2.09 -4.16
C TRP A 185 9.80 1.82 -4.33
N THR A 186 10.19 0.55 -4.51
CA THR A 186 11.58 0.16 -4.71
C THR A 186 11.99 0.36 -6.17
N ARG A 187 13.22 0.82 -6.35
CA ARG A 187 13.70 1.38 -7.61
C ARG A 187 14.51 0.35 -8.40
N SER A 188 13.90 -0.66 -9.02
CA SER A 188 14.67 -1.67 -9.76
C SER A 188 15.06 -1.31 -11.20
N SER A 189 14.44 -0.34 -11.89
CA SER A 189 14.74 -0.16 -13.33
C SER A 189 14.36 1.17 -14.02
N TRP A 190 13.92 2.20 -13.30
CA TRP A 190 13.45 3.44 -13.95
C TRP A 190 14.59 4.45 -14.16
N ASP A 191 14.87 4.76 -15.43
CA ASP A 191 15.96 5.60 -15.93
C ASP A 191 16.26 6.81 -15.04
N ARG A 192 17.32 6.69 -14.22
CA ARG A 192 17.78 7.72 -13.28
C ARG A 192 18.14 9.03 -14.00
N ASP A 193 18.51 8.92 -15.26
CA ASP A 193 19.04 10.01 -16.06
C ASP A 193 18.00 10.56 -17.03
N SER A 194 16.79 9.99 -17.06
CA SER A 194 15.69 10.57 -17.82
C SER A 194 15.19 11.83 -17.11
N PRO A 195 15.35 13.01 -17.72
CA PRO A 195 14.80 14.25 -17.16
C PRO A 195 13.27 14.26 -17.10
N LYS A 196 12.60 13.27 -17.72
CA LYS A 196 11.15 13.09 -17.71
C LYS A 196 10.67 12.17 -16.58
N PHE A 197 11.57 11.45 -15.90
CA PHE A 197 11.20 10.55 -14.83
C PHE A 197 10.76 11.33 -13.59
N ILE A 198 9.60 10.98 -13.05
CA ILE A 198 9.10 11.46 -11.77
C ILE A 198 8.84 10.24 -10.89
N HIS A 199 9.51 10.20 -9.74
CA HIS A 199 9.30 9.13 -8.77
C HIS A 199 7.84 9.08 -8.32
N PRO A 200 7.20 7.90 -8.19
CA PRO A 200 5.79 7.79 -7.77
C PRO A 200 5.46 8.53 -6.46
N LEU A 201 6.35 8.43 -5.46
CA LEU A 201 6.23 9.22 -4.22
C LEU A 201 6.21 10.73 -4.45
N PHE A 202 7.03 11.21 -5.40
CA PHE A 202 7.05 12.62 -5.76
C PHE A 202 5.82 13.02 -6.56
N GLU A 203 5.34 12.17 -7.47
CA GLU A 203 4.07 12.37 -8.18
C GLU A 203 2.89 12.51 -7.21
N ILE A 204 2.85 11.73 -6.13
CA ILE A 204 1.82 11.85 -5.08
C ILE A 204 1.86 13.24 -4.44
N ILE A 205 3.05 13.73 -4.10
CA ILE A 205 3.24 15.08 -3.54
C ILE A 205 2.69 16.12 -4.52
N LEU A 206 3.12 16.07 -5.78
CA LEU A 206 2.72 17.02 -6.81
C LEU A 206 1.20 17.03 -7.04
N ARG A 207 0.58 15.85 -7.12
CA ARG A 207 -0.89 15.73 -7.28
C ARG A 207 -1.63 16.33 -6.11
N ARG A 208 -1.24 15.99 -4.87
CA ARG A 208 -1.88 16.52 -3.66
C ARG A 208 -1.74 18.04 -3.59
N SER A 209 -0.56 18.55 -3.87
CA SER A 209 -0.28 19.98 -3.95
C SER A 209 -1.12 20.67 -5.02
N PHE A 210 -1.21 20.09 -6.22
CA PHE A 210 -2.00 20.64 -7.33
C PHE A 210 -3.47 20.79 -6.95
N TYR A 211 -4.11 19.72 -6.45
CA TYR A 211 -5.53 19.78 -6.08
C TYR A 211 -5.80 20.71 -4.89
N SER A 212 -4.82 20.88 -4.00
CA SER A 212 -4.91 21.88 -2.92
C SER A 212 -4.81 23.32 -3.45
N LEU A 213 -3.93 23.57 -4.41
CA LEU A 213 -3.72 24.90 -4.99
C LEU A 213 -4.80 25.27 -6.02
N ARG A 214 -5.47 24.28 -6.62
CA ARG A 214 -6.48 24.46 -7.66
C ARG A 214 -7.77 23.70 -7.32
N PRO A 215 -8.50 24.11 -6.27
CA PRO A 215 -9.76 23.47 -5.89
C PRO A 215 -10.74 23.39 -7.07
N GLY A 216 -11.39 22.24 -7.26
CA GLY A 216 -12.35 22.02 -8.35
C GLY A 216 -11.74 21.54 -9.68
N SER A 217 -10.40 21.45 -9.78
CA SER A 217 -9.75 20.83 -10.93
C SER A 217 -10.08 19.34 -11.02
N ARG A 218 -10.39 18.85 -12.23
CA ARG A 218 -10.74 17.44 -12.46
C ARG A 218 -9.57 16.57 -12.89
N PHE A 219 -8.51 17.16 -13.42
CA PHE A 219 -7.37 16.46 -14.00
C PHE A 219 -6.07 17.15 -13.61
N PHE A 220 -5.00 16.36 -13.44
CA PHE A 220 -3.64 16.85 -13.22
C PHE A 220 -2.81 16.66 -14.50
N PRO A 221 -2.63 17.73 -15.32
CA PRO A 221 -1.86 17.64 -16.55
C PRO A 221 -0.36 17.55 -16.29
N ASN A 222 0.37 16.90 -17.20
CA ASN A 222 1.81 16.70 -17.06
C ASN A 222 2.58 18.03 -17.04
N GLU A 223 2.07 19.04 -17.77
CA GLU A 223 2.64 20.39 -17.87
C GLU A 223 2.61 21.13 -16.52
N GLU A 224 1.65 20.80 -15.65
CA GLU A 224 1.51 21.43 -14.34
C GLU A 224 2.55 20.94 -13.34
N ARG A 225 3.21 19.79 -13.57
CA ARG A 225 4.24 19.26 -12.66
C ARG A 225 5.34 20.28 -12.39
N GLN A 226 5.96 20.79 -13.46
CA GLN A 226 7.08 21.72 -13.33
C GLN A 226 6.65 23.04 -12.69
N ARG A 227 5.42 23.48 -12.97
CA ARG A 227 4.84 24.67 -12.38
C ARG A 227 4.64 24.52 -10.88
N ILE A 228 4.07 23.41 -10.42
CA ILE A 228 3.90 23.12 -8.98
C ILE A 228 5.24 23.01 -8.28
N ILE A 229 6.24 22.38 -8.91
CA ILE A 229 7.60 22.31 -8.37
C ILE A 229 8.16 23.73 -8.17
N HIS A 230 8.04 24.60 -9.16
CA HIS A 230 8.55 25.96 -9.09
C HIS A 230 7.76 26.82 -8.07
N GLU A 231 6.44 26.66 -7.98
CA GLU A 231 5.60 27.37 -7.02
C GLU A 231 5.94 26.99 -5.56
N LEU A 232 6.15 25.69 -5.26
CA LEU A 232 6.38 25.21 -3.89
C LEU A 232 7.86 25.14 -3.48
N PHE A 233 8.75 24.89 -4.44
CA PHE A 233 10.18 24.69 -4.23
C PHE A 233 11.01 25.59 -5.15
N PRO A 234 10.83 26.93 -5.08
CA PRO A 234 11.45 27.88 -6.02
C PRO A 234 12.99 27.92 -5.95
N PHE A 235 13.58 27.21 -5.00
CA PHE A 235 15.02 27.18 -4.76
C PHE A 235 15.72 26.00 -5.42
N TYR A 236 15.02 24.95 -5.82
CA TYR A 236 15.62 23.85 -6.58
C TYR A 236 15.45 24.13 -8.08
N GLU A 237 16.37 24.90 -8.66
CA GLU A 237 16.39 25.12 -10.10
C GLU A 237 16.82 23.86 -10.88
N THR A 238 16.29 23.77 -12.10
CA THR A 238 16.47 22.73 -13.12
C THR A 238 17.93 22.32 -13.30
N GLY A 239 18.13 21.01 -13.47
CA GLY A 239 19.44 20.35 -13.43
C GLY A 239 20.49 21.00 -14.34
N GLY A 240 21.50 21.60 -13.70
CA GLY A 240 22.83 21.71 -14.30
C GLY A 240 23.54 20.36 -14.23
N PRO A 241 24.57 20.13 -15.07
CA PRO A 241 25.39 18.92 -14.99
C PRO A 241 25.88 18.70 -13.55
N GLY A 242 25.54 17.55 -12.96
CA GLY A 242 25.94 17.18 -11.59
C GLY A 242 25.04 17.67 -10.45
N ARG A 243 23.92 18.37 -10.71
CA ARG A 243 22.97 18.77 -9.65
C ARG A 243 21.80 17.79 -9.53
N LYS A 244 21.49 17.37 -8.29
CA LYS A 244 20.29 16.58 -7.99
C LYS A 244 19.04 17.44 -8.18
N GLY A 245 18.04 16.94 -8.93
CA GLY A 245 16.75 17.61 -9.06
C GLY A 245 15.94 17.60 -7.76
N THR A 246 14.91 18.45 -7.66
CA THR A 246 14.04 18.61 -6.48
C THR A 246 13.59 17.30 -5.87
N GLN A 247 13.14 16.36 -6.71
CA GLN A 247 12.67 15.05 -6.25
C GLN A 247 13.76 14.27 -5.50
N ALA A 248 15.00 14.28 -6.00
CA ALA A 248 16.10 13.54 -5.40
C ALA A 248 16.55 14.19 -4.09
N GLU A 249 16.62 15.52 -4.06
CA GLU A 249 16.96 16.26 -2.84
C GLU A 249 15.95 16.02 -1.70
N LEU A 250 14.65 15.95 -2.01
CA LEU A 250 13.61 15.71 -1.01
C LEU A 250 13.54 14.24 -0.60
N LEU A 251 13.55 13.31 -1.57
CA LEU A 251 13.43 11.89 -1.26
C LEU A 251 14.68 11.34 -0.55
N ASP A 252 15.88 11.91 -0.80
CA ASP A 252 17.10 11.54 -0.07
C ASP A 252 17.09 11.98 1.42
N LEU A 253 16.13 12.82 1.84
CA LEU A 253 15.86 13.10 3.25
C LEU A 253 15.00 12.02 3.91
N THR A 254 14.56 11.02 3.14
CA THR A 254 13.70 9.92 3.58
C THR A 254 14.33 8.57 3.28
N THR A 255 13.65 7.48 3.64
CA THR A 255 13.96 6.11 3.22
C THR A 255 13.09 5.66 2.04
N TYR A 256 12.55 6.61 1.26
CA TYR A 256 11.72 6.34 0.08
C TYR A 256 10.46 5.51 0.42
N ARG A 257 9.82 5.83 1.55
CA ARG A 257 8.53 5.27 1.98
C ARG A 257 7.44 6.36 1.96
N PRO A 258 6.18 6.06 1.60
CA PRO A 258 5.08 7.05 1.61
C PRO A 258 4.88 7.74 2.98
N ARG A 259 5.09 6.99 4.07
CA ARG A 259 4.99 7.50 5.44
C ARG A 259 6.03 8.58 5.71
N ASP A 260 7.28 8.35 5.33
CA ASP A 260 8.38 9.30 5.53
C ASP A 260 8.15 10.62 4.80
N VAL A 261 7.57 10.57 3.61
CA VAL A 261 7.20 11.77 2.86
C VAL A 261 6.20 12.60 3.65
N SER A 262 5.22 11.94 4.27
CA SER A 262 4.22 12.62 5.10
C SER A 262 4.86 13.25 6.35
N ILE A 263 5.82 12.54 6.98
CA ILE A 263 6.62 13.05 8.12
C ILE A 263 7.44 14.28 7.68
N LEU A 264 8.16 14.18 6.56
CA LEU A 264 8.97 15.25 5.98
C LEU A 264 8.15 16.54 5.79
N PHE A 265 7.01 16.43 5.10
CA PHE A 265 6.16 17.60 4.85
C PHE A 265 5.41 18.08 6.08
N GLY A 266 5.06 17.20 7.02
CA GLY A 266 4.51 17.61 8.32
C GLY A 266 5.51 18.41 9.16
N ALA A 267 6.79 18.03 9.13
CA ALA A 267 7.86 18.80 9.77
C ALA A 267 8.09 20.14 9.06
N ALA A 268 8.18 20.15 7.73
CA ALA A 268 8.36 21.38 6.95
C ALA A 268 7.19 22.36 7.10
N GLN A 269 5.94 21.86 7.11
CA GLN A 269 4.74 22.68 7.28
C GLN A 269 4.74 23.40 8.63
N ARG A 270 5.17 22.76 9.73
CA ARG A 270 5.26 23.43 11.05
C ARG A 270 6.21 24.63 11.05
N VAL A 271 7.25 24.60 10.21
CA VAL A 271 8.24 25.68 10.10
C VAL A 271 7.77 26.79 9.15
N ASP A 272 7.17 26.42 8.01
CA ASP A 272 6.80 27.33 6.94
C ASP A 272 5.28 27.59 6.83
N GLN A 273 4.51 27.31 7.90
CA GLN A 273 3.03 27.28 7.93
C GLN A 273 2.29 28.47 7.30
N ASN A 274 2.88 29.67 7.34
CA ASN A 274 2.26 30.91 6.84
C ASN A 274 2.84 31.36 5.50
N ARG A 275 3.55 30.48 4.78
CA ARG A 275 4.18 30.78 3.50
C ARG A 275 3.43 30.06 2.37
N SER A 276 3.46 30.67 1.20
CA SER A 276 2.97 30.06 -0.04
C SER A 276 3.96 29.07 -0.68
N SER A 277 5.21 29.06 -0.20
CA SER A 277 6.29 28.19 -0.67
C SER A 277 7.24 27.83 0.46
N PHE A 278 7.96 26.72 0.30
CA PHE A 278 8.96 26.29 1.27
C PHE A 278 10.28 27.03 1.08
N ARG A 279 11.12 27.01 2.12
CA ARG A 279 12.51 27.51 2.04
C ARG A 279 13.51 26.37 1.94
N ARG A 280 14.62 26.64 1.25
CA ARG A 280 15.78 25.74 1.18
C ARG A 280 16.30 25.36 2.58
N GLU A 281 16.41 26.35 3.45
CA GLU A 281 16.95 26.18 4.80
C GLU A 281 16.08 25.30 5.69
N THR A 282 14.76 25.26 5.43
CA THR A 282 13.82 24.37 6.12
C THR A 282 14.28 22.92 5.98
N PHE A 283 14.54 22.47 4.75
CA PHE A 283 14.95 21.10 4.44
C PHE A 283 16.43 20.81 4.74
N GLN A 284 17.32 21.78 4.52
CA GLN A 284 18.76 21.58 4.68
C GLN A 284 19.21 21.59 6.14
N ARG A 285 18.52 22.32 7.03
CA ARG A 285 18.98 22.56 8.39
C ARG A 285 17.88 22.43 9.44
N ILE A 286 16.79 23.19 9.30
CA ILE A 286 15.83 23.40 10.40
C ILE A 286 15.13 22.10 10.79
N ILE A 287 14.65 21.33 9.80
CA ILE A 287 13.88 20.12 10.08
C ILE A 287 14.76 18.87 10.24
N ARG A 288 16.08 18.94 10.04
CA ARG A 288 16.96 17.76 9.99
C ARG A 288 16.84 16.89 11.25
N LYS A 289 16.95 17.52 12.43
CA LYS A 289 16.82 16.82 13.72
C LYS A 289 15.38 16.36 14.01
N PRO A 290 14.35 17.22 13.95
CA PRO A 290 12.97 16.78 14.14
C PRO A 290 12.54 15.65 13.18
N LEU A 291 12.97 15.72 11.92
CA LEU A 291 12.71 14.69 10.91
C LEU A 291 13.39 13.37 11.29
N HIS A 292 14.68 13.43 11.63
CA HIS A 292 15.42 12.26 12.11
C HIS A 292 14.69 11.58 13.28
N ASP A 293 14.28 12.34 14.28
CA ASP A 293 13.64 11.80 15.48
C ASP A 293 12.27 11.17 15.17
N GLU A 294 11.49 11.77 14.26
CA GLU A 294 10.21 11.21 13.84
C GLU A 294 10.35 9.96 12.96
N LEU A 295 11.35 9.93 12.07
CA LEU A 295 11.67 8.73 11.29
C LEU A 295 12.19 7.61 12.19
N TRP A 296 13.08 7.92 13.13
CA TRP A 296 13.57 6.94 14.10
C TRP A 296 12.45 6.38 14.97
N ARG A 297 11.48 7.20 15.37
CA ARG A 297 10.28 6.72 16.10
C ARG A 297 9.47 5.73 15.27
N ASP A 298 9.31 5.97 13.97
CA ASP A 298 8.60 5.06 13.05
C ASP A 298 9.37 3.74 12.86
N PHE A 299 10.68 3.79 12.66
CA PHE A 299 11.52 2.58 12.63
C PHE A 299 11.47 1.83 13.95
N SER A 300 11.49 2.55 15.06
CA SER A 300 11.42 1.95 16.39
C SER A 300 10.12 1.18 16.55
N GLU A 301 8.98 1.76 16.16
CA GLU A 301 7.68 1.07 16.22
C GLU A 301 7.66 -0.18 15.33
N ALA A 302 8.22 -0.10 14.12
CA ALA A 302 8.32 -1.25 13.22
C ALA A 302 9.17 -2.39 13.80
N LEU A 303 10.28 -2.06 14.48
CA LEU A 303 11.15 -3.05 15.13
C LEU A 303 10.51 -3.66 16.39
N ARG A 304 9.51 -3.00 17.00
CA ARG A 304 8.91 -3.46 18.27
C ARG A 304 8.09 -4.74 18.14
N SER A 305 7.84 -5.22 16.92
CA SER A 305 7.26 -6.55 16.68
C SER A 305 8.22 -7.68 17.03
N GLU A 306 9.52 -7.45 16.97
CA GLU A 306 10.56 -8.48 17.11
C GLU A 306 11.59 -8.15 18.20
N PHE A 307 11.72 -6.88 18.56
CA PHE A 307 12.70 -6.38 19.53
C PHE A 307 12.04 -5.66 20.72
N SER A 308 12.64 -5.80 21.89
CA SER A 308 12.25 -5.10 23.11
C SER A 308 12.47 -3.59 22.98
N ARG A 309 11.85 -2.80 23.86
CA ARG A 309 11.97 -1.34 23.85
C ARG A 309 13.42 -0.94 24.10
N GLU A 310 14.01 -1.62 25.07
CA GLU A 310 15.38 -1.44 25.55
C GLU A 310 16.38 -1.69 24.41
N GLN A 311 16.18 -2.76 23.64
CA GLN A 311 17.01 -3.07 22.47
C GLN A 311 16.96 -1.98 21.41
N VAL A 312 15.75 -1.54 21.06
CA VAL A 312 15.56 -0.51 20.03
C VAL A 312 16.15 0.83 20.47
N GLU A 313 16.00 1.18 21.76
CA GLU A 313 16.63 2.38 22.32
C GLU A 313 18.16 2.31 22.30
N LEU A 314 18.74 1.15 22.63
CA LEU A 314 20.19 0.90 22.55
C LEU A 314 20.69 0.96 21.10
N LEU A 315 20.01 0.29 20.17
CA LEU A 315 20.31 0.29 18.74
C LEU A 315 20.41 1.72 18.19
N GLY A 316 19.44 2.58 18.55
CA GLY A 316 19.45 3.98 18.15
C GLY A 316 20.64 4.77 18.70
N LYS A 317 21.06 4.50 19.95
CA LYS A 317 22.24 5.14 20.55
C LYS A 317 23.53 4.69 19.86
N VAL A 318 23.67 3.40 19.57
CA VAL A 318 24.83 2.83 18.86
C VAL A 318 24.93 3.40 17.45
N LEU A 319 23.83 3.42 16.68
CA LEU A 319 23.83 3.95 15.32
C LEU A 319 24.18 5.45 15.25
N ARG A 320 23.82 6.23 16.27
CA ARG A 320 24.24 7.64 16.38
C ARG A 320 25.74 7.80 16.64
N ARG A 321 26.33 6.89 17.44
CA ARG A 321 27.76 6.88 17.78
C ARG A 321 28.67 6.50 16.60
N LEU A 322 28.16 5.66 15.70
CA LEU A 322 28.90 5.18 14.53
C LEU A 322 29.03 6.26 13.44
N THR A 323 30.09 6.16 12.64
CA THR A 323 30.25 6.94 11.41
C THR A 323 29.20 6.59 10.36
N GLU A 324 29.05 7.42 9.32
CA GLU A 324 28.10 7.14 8.21
C GLU A 324 28.31 5.75 7.61
N ARG A 325 29.57 5.34 7.45
CA ARG A 325 29.99 4.02 6.99
C ARG A 325 30.69 3.30 8.13
N PHE A 326 30.39 2.01 8.30
CA PHE A 326 30.93 1.20 9.38
C PHE A 326 30.89 -0.29 9.01
N TYR A 327 31.78 -1.09 9.59
CA TYR A 327 31.70 -2.54 9.54
C TYR A 327 30.87 -3.08 10.71
N PHE A 328 30.39 -4.32 10.59
CA PHE A 328 29.68 -4.96 11.70
C PHE A 328 30.55 -5.10 12.95
N SER A 329 31.87 -5.26 12.80
CA SER A 329 32.81 -5.23 13.92
C SER A 329 32.82 -3.89 14.66
N ASP A 330 32.68 -2.77 13.95
CA ASP A 330 32.63 -1.44 14.57
C ASP A 330 31.33 -1.27 15.36
N PHE A 331 30.24 -1.85 14.86
CA PHE A 331 28.96 -1.89 15.54
C PHE A 331 29.03 -2.69 16.85
N LEU A 332 29.65 -3.88 16.83
CA LEU A 332 29.86 -4.69 18.03
C LEU A 332 30.79 -3.99 19.02
N ALA A 333 31.88 -3.38 18.56
CA ALA A 333 32.77 -2.61 19.43
C ALA A 333 32.05 -1.43 20.08
N ALA A 334 31.17 -0.75 19.35
CA ALA A 334 30.35 0.33 19.90
C ALA A 334 29.33 -0.19 20.92
N LEU A 335 28.75 -1.38 20.74
CA LEU A 335 27.89 -2.03 21.74
C LEU A 335 28.67 -2.31 23.04
N ASP A 336 29.90 -2.83 22.92
CA ASP A 336 30.75 -3.13 24.07
C ASP A 336 31.08 -1.86 24.86
N GLU A 337 31.27 -0.70 24.21
CA GLU A 337 31.43 0.59 24.91
C GLU A 337 30.23 0.92 25.82
N PHE A 338 29.00 0.57 25.41
CA PHE A 338 27.81 0.77 26.24
C PHE A 338 27.66 -0.26 27.37
N SER A 339 28.36 -1.40 27.31
CA SER A 339 28.39 -2.38 28.41
C SER A 339 29.08 -1.85 29.67
N ALA A 340 29.84 -0.75 29.57
CA ALA A 340 30.47 -0.09 30.71
C ALA A 340 29.46 0.64 31.62
N ASP A 341 28.27 0.99 31.12
CA ASP A 341 27.16 1.52 31.93
C ASP A 341 26.34 0.35 32.49
N PRO A 342 26.27 0.15 33.83
CA PRO A 342 25.55 -0.96 34.44
C PRO A 342 24.05 -1.04 34.06
N THR A 343 23.44 0.08 33.70
CA THR A 343 22.05 0.14 33.23
C THR A 343 21.92 -0.45 31.83
N MET A 344 22.89 -0.17 30.98
CA MET A 344 22.93 -0.58 29.57
C MET A 344 23.50 -2.00 29.42
N ALA A 345 24.42 -2.42 30.30
CA ALA A 345 24.93 -3.79 30.41
C ALA A 345 23.80 -4.80 30.62
N LYS A 346 22.84 -4.48 31.49
CA LYS A 346 21.64 -5.31 31.69
C LYS A 346 20.72 -5.38 30.48
N MET A 347 20.80 -4.40 29.56
CA MET A 347 20.04 -4.38 28.31
C MET A 347 20.75 -5.18 27.21
N LEU A 348 22.05 -5.45 27.37
CA LEU A 348 22.86 -6.32 26.50
C LEU A 348 22.76 -7.80 26.91
N ASP A 349 22.56 -8.07 28.21
CA ASP A 349 22.38 -9.43 28.74
C ASP A 349 21.21 -10.14 28.06
N GLY A 350 21.50 -11.25 27.36
CA GLY A 350 20.52 -12.08 26.67
C GLY A 350 20.48 -11.89 25.15
N PHE A 351 21.34 -11.06 24.57
CA PHE A 351 21.43 -10.87 23.12
C PHE A 351 22.75 -11.35 22.55
N SER A 352 22.65 -12.09 21.46
CA SER A 352 23.78 -12.57 20.67
C SER A 352 24.07 -11.61 19.51
N ASP A 353 25.27 -11.73 18.93
CA ASP A 353 25.62 -11.04 17.69
C ASP A 353 24.62 -11.33 16.55
N ALA A 354 23.98 -12.51 16.57
CA ALA A 354 22.96 -12.87 15.59
C ALA A 354 21.68 -12.03 15.73
N ASP A 355 21.28 -11.69 16.95
CA ASP A 355 20.11 -10.85 17.21
C ASP A 355 20.35 -9.42 16.70
N TRP A 356 21.56 -8.90 16.91
CA TRP A 356 21.97 -7.59 16.39
C TRP A 356 22.10 -7.57 14.87
N ALA A 357 22.62 -8.64 14.28
CA ALA A 357 22.66 -8.81 12.84
C ALA A 357 21.23 -8.81 12.25
N GLU A 358 20.27 -9.44 12.92
CA GLU A 358 18.87 -9.43 12.51
C GLU A 358 18.25 -8.03 12.61
N ALA A 359 18.51 -7.30 13.70
CA ALA A 359 18.05 -5.91 13.83
C ALA A 359 18.56 -5.02 12.67
N LEU A 360 19.82 -5.17 12.26
CA LEU A 360 20.37 -4.44 11.12
C LEU A 360 19.74 -4.87 9.79
N LYS A 361 19.42 -6.15 9.59
CA LYS A 361 18.69 -6.62 8.40
C LYS A 361 17.26 -6.06 8.35
N GLN A 362 16.57 -5.97 9.48
CA GLN A 362 15.25 -5.33 9.54
C GLN A 362 15.36 -3.83 9.20
N LEU A 363 16.36 -3.13 9.73
CA LEU A 363 16.65 -1.75 9.35
C LEU A 363 17.00 -1.60 7.86
N TYR A 364 17.62 -2.60 7.24
CA TYR A 364 17.90 -2.60 5.81
C TYR A 364 16.62 -2.63 4.98
N VAL A 365 15.66 -3.51 5.32
CA VAL A 365 14.34 -3.58 4.69
C VAL A 365 13.59 -2.26 4.85
N LEU A 366 13.69 -1.66 6.04
CA LEU A 366 13.13 -0.33 6.32
C LEU A 366 13.85 0.82 5.58
N GLY A 367 14.98 0.55 4.93
CA GLY A 367 15.76 1.52 4.17
C GLY A 367 16.65 2.44 5.02
N ALA A 368 16.78 2.16 6.31
CA ALA A 368 17.60 2.90 7.27
C ALA A 368 19.11 2.68 7.04
N VAL A 369 19.49 1.46 6.67
CA VAL A 369 20.88 1.07 6.37
C VAL A 369 20.97 0.38 5.01
N GLY A 370 22.18 0.38 4.44
CA GLY A 370 22.49 -0.27 3.16
C GLY A 370 23.89 -0.87 3.18
N ASN A 371 24.28 -1.54 2.09
CA ASN A 371 25.68 -1.95 1.89
C ASN A 371 26.40 -1.00 0.93
N VAL A 372 27.72 -0.90 1.08
CA VAL A 372 28.59 -0.23 0.11
C VAL A 372 29.22 -1.28 -0.78
N GLU A 373 29.06 -1.12 -2.10
CA GLU A 373 29.84 -1.85 -3.10
C GLU A 373 30.92 -0.91 -3.64
N GLN A 374 32.18 -1.26 -3.36
CA GLN A 374 33.32 -0.52 -3.87
C GLN A 374 33.43 -0.73 -5.39
N GLY A 375 33.39 0.36 -6.15
CA GLY A 375 33.54 0.31 -7.59
C GLY A 375 35.01 0.35 -7.98
N GLU A 376 35.47 -0.58 -8.82
CA GLU A 376 36.87 -0.59 -9.29
C GLU A 376 37.24 0.63 -10.18
N ARG A 377 36.24 1.31 -10.75
CA ARG A 377 36.39 2.49 -11.65
C ARG A 377 35.34 3.60 -11.51
N ILE A 378 34.27 3.37 -10.74
CA ILE A 378 33.13 4.28 -10.54
C ILE A 378 33.03 4.59 -9.04
N GLN A 379 32.50 5.75 -8.66
CA GLN A 379 32.13 6.07 -7.27
C GLN A 379 31.38 4.90 -6.61
N ASP A 380 31.63 4.70 -5.32
CA ASP A 380 30.97 3.69 -4.50
C ASP A 380 29.47 3.62 -4.74
N ARG A 381 28.96 2.40 -4.88
CA ARG A 381 27.54 2.16 -5.11
C ARG A 381 26.88 1.77 -3.81
N TYR A 382 25.96 2.60 -3.34
CA TYR A 382 25.15 2.28 -2.16
C TYR A 382 23.94 1.43 -2.52
N LYS A 383 23.90 0.22 -1.96
CA LYS A 383 22.86 -0.80 -2.11
C LYS A 383 21.88 -0.70 -0.95
N PHE A 384 20.77 -0.01 -1.18
CA PHE A 384 19.66 0.08 -0.24
C PHE A 384 18.46 -0.72 -0.76
N TYR A 385 17.62 -1.22 0.14
CA TYR A 385 16.40 -1.94 -0.22
C TYR A 385 15.48 -1.13 -1.15
N PHE A 386 15.24 0.14 -0.82
CA PHE A 386 14.43 1.03 -1.66
C PHE A 386 15.05 1.33 -3.04
N ARG A 387 16.30 0.95 -3.29
CA ARG A 387 16.95 1.03 -4.60
C ARG A 387 16.86 -0.28 -5.41
N GLY A 388 16.01 -1.22 -4.99
CA GLY A 388 15.82 -2.49 -5.67
C GLY A 388 16.84 -3.57 -5.33
N TYR A 389 17.73 -3.32 -4.36
CA TYR A 389 18.62 -4.36 -3.84
C TYR A 389 17.86 -5.14 -2.76
N THR A 390 17.12 -6.17 -3.17
CA THR A 390 16.23 -6.93 -2.27
C THR A 390 16.87 -8.20 -1.71
N ASP A 391 18.14 -8.47 -2.04
CA ASP A 391 18.88 -9.67 -1.62
C ASP A 391 19.24 -9.68 -0.12
N GLY A 392 18.89 -8.62 0.61
CA GLY A 392 19.13 -8.46 2.04
C GLY A 392 20.45 -7.74 2.36
N LEU A 393 20.63 -7.44 3.65
CA LEU A 393 21.87 -6.84 4.16
C LEU A 393 22.95 -7.91 4.24
N ILE A 394 24.08 -7.65 3.60
CA ILE A 394 25.27 -8.48 3.69
C ILE A 394 26.08 -8.04 4.92
N ILE A 395 26.26 -8.96 5.86
CA ILE A 395 27.12 -8.77 7.03
C ILE A 395 28.37 -9.63 6.81
N SER A 396 29.51 -8.96 6.59
CA SER A 396 30.79 -9.60 6.33
C SER A 396 31.93 -8.67 6.74
N PRO A 397 33.09 -9.19 7.17
CA PRO A 397 34.26 -8.36 7.53
C PRO A 397 34.77 -7.47 6.39
N LYS A 398 34.38 -7.75 5.14
CA LYS A 398 34.83 -7.01 3.95
C LYS A 398 33.77 -6.08 3.37
N VAL A 399 32.57 -6.05 3.94
CA VAL A 399 31.44 -5.28 3.41
C VAL A 399 31.08 -4.20 4.41
N GLU A 400 31.16 -2.95 3.97
CA GLU A 400 30.72 -1.81 4.77
C GLU A 400 29.20 -1.71 4.76
N ILE A 401 28.66 -1.32 5.91
CA ILE A 401 27.28 -0.90 6.11
C ILE A 401 27.28 0.64 6.07
N VAL A 402 26.27 1.22 5.43
CA VAL A 402 26.11 2.67 5.31
C VAL A 402 24.74 3.11 5.85
N LYS A 403 24.72 4.17 6.65
CA LYS A 403 23.49 4.82 7.11
C LYS A 403 22.87 5.63 5.98
N GLN A 404 21.54 5.57 5.85
CA GLN A 404 20.84 6.45 4.93
C GLN A 404 20.96 7.91 5.38
N ARG A 405 21.07 8.85 4.43
CA ARG A 405 21.24 10.30 4.73
C ARG A 405 20.16 10.88 5.65
N ALA A 406 18.96 10.30 5.63
CA ALA A 406 17.86 10.63 6.54
C ALA A 406 18.21 10.41 8.04
N LEU A 407 19.12 9.47 8.31
CA LEU A 407 19.55 9.04 9.66
C LEU A 407 20.90 9.60 10.10
N ILE A 408 21.50 10.48 9.31
CA ILE A 408 22.74 11.17 9.67
C ILE A 408 22.34 12.51 10.30
N GLU A 409 22.62 12.66 11.59
CA GLU A 409 22.48 13.94 12.29
C GLU A 409 23.31 15.00 11.55
N ALA A 410 22.70 16.16 11.32
CA ALA A 410 23.28 17.25 10.54
C ALA A 410 24.20 18.13 11.38
#